data_AF-A0A5N6XNV3-F1
#
_entry.id   AF-A0A5N6XNV3-F1
#
_cell.length_a   1.000
_cell.length_b   1.000
_cell.length_c   1.000
_cell.angle_alpha   90.00
_cell.angle_beta   90.00
_cell.angle_gamma   90.00
#
_symmetry.space_group_name_H-M   'P 1'
#
loop_
_entity.id
_entity.type
_entity.pdbx_description
1 polymer ?
#
loop_
_entity_poly.entity_id
_entity_poly.type
_entity_poly.pdbx_seq_one_letter_code
_entity_poly.pdbx_strand_id
1 'polypeptide(L)'
;MHLGFETPLDWFVGRRVIVCGEADYTVWYTRHKIHAHQSIVAEAKKARHVTLGLPQWLGYMGSVQLARRRAQKCNVTVFGILTDGYQWDFVHLHENSRYSLITFRWDSGQSQRIWALLNWMVACAEVQSPRGSDSS
;
A
#
# COMPACT_ATOMS: atom_id res chain seq x y z
N MET A 1 -6.22 10.54 -9.31
CA MET A 1 -6.02 9.18 -8.76
C MET A 1 -6.09 8.20 -9.91
N HIS A 2 -5.21 7.19 -9.92
CA HIS A 2 -5.08 6.21 -10.99
C HIS A 2 -5.03 4.81 -10.40
N LEU A 3 -5.84 3.88 -10.92
CA LEU A 3 -5.88 2.48 -10.51
C LEU A 3 -5.09 1.62 -11.52
N GLY A 4 -4.21 0.77 -11.02
CA GLY A 4 -3.52 -0.27 -11.78
C GLY A 4 -4.00 -1.65 -11.35
N PHE A 5 -3.99 -2.55 -12.31
CA PHE A 5 -4.25 -3.98 -12.16
C PHE A 5 -2.95 -4.72 -12.46
N GLU A 6 -2.68 -5.82 -11.77
CA GLU A 6 -1.52 -6.70 -12.02
C GLU A 6 -0.23 -5.89 -12.23
N THR A 7 0.08 -5.07 -11.23
CA THR A 7 1.12 -4.05 -11.36
C THR A 7 2.48 -4.65 -11.02
N PRO A 8 3.43 -4.66 -11.96
CA PRO A 8 4.78 -5.11 -11.67
C PRO A 8 5.45 -4.21 -10.64
N LEU A 9 6.08 -4.85 -9.66
CA LEU A 9 6.83 -4.23 -8.59
C LEU A 9 8.24 -4.82 -8.59
N ASP A 10 9.19 -4.10 -9.17
CA ASP A 10 10.61 -4.49 -9.21
C ASP A 10 11.51 -3.47 -8.50
N TRP A 11 12.40 -4.00 -7.64
CA TRP A 11 13.15 -3.15 -6.71
C TRP A 11 14.55 -3.68 -6.47
N PHE A 12 15.54 -2.80 -6.56
CA PHE A 12 16.89 -3.09 -6.12
C PHE A 12 17.04 -2.93 -4.61
N VAL A 13 17.15 -4.06 -3.91
CA VAL A 13 17.57 -4.13 -2.51
C VAL A 13 19.10 -4.23 -2.48
N GLY A 14 19.76 -3.14 -2.07
CA GLY A 14 21.21 -3.02 -2.14
C GLY A 14 21.73 -2.95 -3.58
N ARG A 15 22.94 -3.50 -3.83
CA ARG A 15 23.60 -3.48 -5.15
C ARG A 15 23.37 -4.75 -5.99
N ARG A 16 22.78 -5.81 -5.43
CA ARG A 16 22.80 -7.15 -6.06
C ARG A 16 21.49 -7.95 -6.02
N VAL A 17 20.48 -7.52 -5.27
CA VAL A 17 19.23 -8.26 -5.16
C VAL A 17 18.11 -7.45 -5.80
N ILE A 18 17.43 -8.05 -6.78
CA ILE A 18 16.17 -7.54 -7.29
C ILE A 18 15.06 -8.34 -6.61
N VAL A 19 14.20 -7.64 -5.87
CA VAL A 19 12.93 -8.20 -5.42
C VAL A 19 11.92 -7.84 -6.49
N CYS A 20 11.32 -8.85 -7.12
CA CYS A 20 10.27 -8.67 -8.11
C CYS A 20 8.98 -9.34 -7.64
N GLY A 21 7.87 -8.77 -8.05
CA GLY A 21 6.53 -9.29 -7.78
C GLY A 21 5.49 -8.54 -8.59
N GLU A 22 4.24 -8.93 -8.43
CA GLU A 22 3.11 -8.30 -9.07
C GLU A 22 2.04 -8.11 -8.00
N ALA A 23 1.62 -6.86 -7.81
CA ALA A 23 0.51 -6.56 -6.91
C ALA A 23 -0.79 -6.62 -7.69
N ASP A 24 -1.81 -7.26 -7.11
CA ASP A 24 -3.12 -7.39 -7.77
C ASP A 24 -3.72 -6.03 -8.12
N TYR A 25 -3.62 -5.06 -7.19
CA TYR A 25 -4.11 -3.71 -7.39
C TYR A 25 -3.17 -2.68 -6.78
N THR A 26 -3.04 -1.54 -7.44
CA THR A 26 -2.27 -0.41 -6.92
C THR A 26 -2.94 0.91 -7.25
N VAL A 27 -2.84 1.86 -6.34
CA VAL A 27 -3.37 3.21 -6.52
C VAL A 27 -2.21 4.20 -6.53
N TRP A 28 -2.21 5.13 -7.49
CA TRP A 28 -1.30 6.27 -7.54
C TRP A 28 -2.03 7.61 -7.49
N TYR A 29 -1.37 8.60 -6.90
CA TYR A 29 -1.86 9.98 -6.92
C TYR A 29 -1.60 10.69 -8.26
N THR A 30 -0.50 10.35 -8.95
CA THR A 30 -0.10 10.99 -10.22
C THR A 30 0.12 9.95 -11.32
N ARG A 31 1.16 10.08 -12.16
CA ARG A 31 1.40 9.17 -13.30
C ARG A 31 1.63 7.73 -12.84
N HIS A 32 1.06 6.79 -13.60
CA HIS A 32 1.34 5.35 -13.47
C HIS A 32 2.86 5.09 -13.53
N LYS A 33 3.31 4.04 -12.84
CA LYS A 33 4.68 3.46 -12.90
C LYS A 33 5.80 4.20 -12.15
N ILE A 34 5.53 5.30 -11.46
CA ILE A 34 6.50 5.84 -10.50
C ILE A 34 6.18 5.25 -9.13
N HIS A 35 7.00 4.33 -8.67
CA HIS A 35 6.73 3.64 -7.41
C HIS A 35 6.76 4.54 -6.18
N ALA A 36 7.62 5.56 -6.16
CA ALA A 36 7.60 6.58 -5.12
C ALA A 36 6.29 7.38 -5.11
N HIS A 37 5.45 7.23 -6.13
CA HIS A 37 4.14 7.86 -6.25
C HIS A 37 2.97 6.93 -5.88
N GLN A 38 3.27 5.72 -5.44
CA GLN A 38 2.28 4.71 -5.08
C GLN A 38 1.67 5.04 -3.73
N SER A 39 0.36 5.19 -3.72
CA SER A 39 -0.47 5.68 -2.61
C SER A 39 -0.94 4.54 -1.73
N ILE A 40 -1.48 3.50 -2.39
CA ILE A 40 -2.03 2.31 -1.76
C ILE A 40 -1.56 1.13 -2.60
N VAL A 41 -1.04 0.12 -1.92
CA VAL A 41 -0.88 -1.21 -2.50
C VAL A 41 -2.12 -1.99 -2.02
N ALA A 42 -2.78 -2.77 -2.89
CA ALA A 42 -3.76 -3.76 -2.44
C ALA A 42 -3.49 -5.16 -3.03
N GLU A 43 -3.58 -6.18 -2.18
CA GLU A 43 -3.43 -7.59 -2.56
C GLU A 43 -4.72 -8.37 -2.25
N ALA A 44 -5.20 -9.09 -3.25
CA ALA A 44 -6.38 -9.93 -3.20
C ALA A 44 -5.96 -11.41 -3.15
N LYS A 45 -6.08 -12.04 -1.97
CA LYS A 45 -5.82 -13.47 -1.81
C LYS A 45 -7.10 -14.29 -2.01
N LYS A 46 -6.92 -15.58 -2.30
CA LYS A 46 -8.01 -16.56 -2.26
C LYS A 46 -8.60 -16.63 -0.84
N ALA A 47 -9.91 -16.87 -0.76
CA ALA A 47 -10.65 -16.99 0.49
C ALA A 47 -9.90 -17.81 1.55
N ARG A 48 -9.81 -17.28 2.77
CA ARG A 48 -9.19 -17.86 3.97
C ARG A 48 -7.65 -17.96 3.95
N HIS A 49 -6.97 -17.33 3.00
CA HIS A 49 -5.50 -17.36 2.89
C HIS A 49 -4.84 -15.98 3.13
N VAL A 50 -5.58 -15.01 3.66
CA VAL A 50 -5.12 -13.62 3.85
C VAL A 50 -3.82 -13.55 4.67
N THR A 51 -3.75 -14.25 5.81
CA THR A 51 -2.57 -14.17 6.71
C THR A 51 -1.28 -14.73 6.10
N LEU A 52 -1.35 -15.63 5.11
CA LEU A 52 -0.17 -16.15 4.42
C LEU A 52 0.49 -15.10 3.51
N GLY A 53 -0.26 -14.06 3.12
CA GLY A 53 0.24 -12.98 2.27
C GLY A 53 1.08 -11.93 3.01
N LEU A 54 0.99 -11.84 4.34
CA LEU A 54 1.54 -10.70 5.10
C LEU A 54 3.06 -10.49 4.92
N PRO A 55 3.92 -11.53 4.96
CA PRO A 55 5.37 -11.33 4.76
C PRO A 55 5.71 -10.81 3.36
N GLN A 56 5.13 -11.42 2.31
CA GLN A 56 5.28 -10.98 0.92
C GLN A 56 4.80 -9.53 0.77
N TRP A 57 3.66 -9.23 1.39
CA TRP A 57 3.02 -7.94 1.37
C TRP A 57 3.86 -6.82 1.99
N LEU A 58 4.39 -7.07 3.19
CA LEU A 58 5.31 -6.15 3.85
C LEU A 58 6.57 -5.91 3.02
N GLY A 59 7.01 -6.91 2.25
CA GLY A 59 8.06 -6.75 1.25
C GLY A 59 7.73 -5.68 0.21
N TYR A 60 6.53 -5.73 -0.39
CA TYR A 60 6.08 -4.73 -1.36
C TYR A 60 5.97 -3.33 -0.76
N MET A 61 5.38 -3.21 0.43
CA MET A 61 5.27 -1.92 1.13
C MET A 61 6.65 -1.35 1.49
N GLY A 62 7.57 -2.20 1.96
CA GLY A 62 8.94 -1.83 2.29
C GLY A 62 9.70 -1.31 1.07
N SER A 63 9.49 -1.89 -0.10
CA SER A 63 10.07 -1.42 -1.34
C SER A 63 9.57 -0.04 -1.77
N VAL A 64 8.26 0.22 -1.64
CA VAL A 64 7.69 1.56 -1.87
C VAL A 64 8.31 2.58 -0.90
N GLN A 65 8.42 2.23 0.39
CA GLN A 65 9.06 3.10 1.39
C GLN A 65 10.52 3.39 1.04
N LEU A 66 11.28 2.38 0.60
CA LEU A 66 12.66 2.56 0.14
C LEU A 66 12.74 3.48 -1.07
N ALA A 67 11.84 3.35 -2.05
CA ALA A 67 11.76 4.23 -3.21
C ALA A 67 11.47 5.68 -2.79
N ARG A 68 10.55 5.90 -1.85
CA ARG A 68 10.24 7.23 -1.30
C ARG A 68 11.44 7.85 -0.57
N ARG A 69 12.19 7.06 0.22
CA ARG A 69 13.45 7.51 0.86
C ARG A 69 14.50 7.93 -0.16
N ARG A 70 14.71 7.14 -1.21
CA ARG A 70 15.66 7.46 -2.29
C ARG A 70 15.26 8.72 -3.06
N ALA A 71 13.96 8.96 -3.21
CA ALA A 71 13.41 10.17 -3.79
C ALA A 71 13.34 11.36 -2.80
N GLN A 72 13.94 11.22 -1.61
CA GLN A 72 13.99 12.25 -0.56
C GLN A 72 12.62 12.83 -0.20
N LYS A 73 11.56 12.00 -0.20
CA LYS A 73 10.23 12.42 0.23
C LYS A 73 10.22 12.67 1.74
N CYS A 74 9.59 13.77 2.15
CA CYS A 74 9.38 14.14 3.55
C CYS A 74 8.51 13.13 4.30
N ASN A 75 7.55 12.48 3.62
CA ASN A 75 6.74 11.40 4.17
C ASN A 75 6.99 10.09 3.40
N VAL A 76 7.46 9.06 4.13
CA VAL A 76 7.76 7.73 3.58
C VAL A 76 6.84 6.63 4.11
N THR A 77 5.75 7.03 4.76
CA THR A 77 4.70 6.13 5.25
C THR A 77 3.98 5.43 4.11
N VAL A 78 3.71 4.14 4.22
CA VAL A 78 2.99 3.40 3.17
C VAL A 78 1.72 2.76 3.74
N PHE A 79 0.62 2.93 3.02
CA PHE A 79 -0.67 2.29 3.32
C PHE A 79 -0.85 1.07 2.41
N GLY A 80 -1.34 -0.02 2.99
CA GLY A 80 -1.59 -1.26 2.28
C GLY A 80 -2.87 -1.95 2.73
N ILE A 81 -3.46 -2.71 1.82
CA ILE A 81 -4.66 -3.53 2.08
C ILE A 81 -4.37 -4.96 1.65
N LEU A 82 -4.69 -5.92 2.51
CA LEU A 82 -4.64 -7.34 2.21
C LEU A 82 -6.05 -7.92 2.46
N THR A 83 -6.65 -8.51 1.44
CA THR A 83 -8.05 -8.95 1.53
C THR A 83 -8.31 -10.22 0.74
N ASP A 84 -9.32 -10.99 1.14
CA ASP A 84 -9.91 -12.07 0.33
C ASP A 84 -11.38 -11.80 -0.03
N GLY A 85 -11.81 -10.54 0.11
CA GLY A 85 -13.19 -10.10 -0.01
C GLY A 85 -13.99 -10.20 1.30
N TYR A 86 -13.66 -11.14 2.19
CA TYR A 86 -14.35 -11.33 3.48
C TYR A 86 -13.56 -10.73 4.65
N GLN A 87 -12.26 -11.00 4.72
CA GLN A 87 -11.32 -10.37 5.64
C GLN A 87 -10.66 -9.18 4.96
N TRP A 88 -10.50 -8.09 5.71
CA TRP A 88 -9.82 -6.89 5.26
C TRP A 88 -8.78 -6.49 6.30
N ASP A 89 -7.52 -6.73 6.00
CA ASP A 89 -6.38 -6.31 6.82
C ASP A 89 -5.82 -5.00 6.26
N PHE A 90 -5.97 -3.94 7.04
CA PHE A 90 -5.42 -2.63 6.73
C PHE A 90 -4.08 -2.48 7.42
N VAL A 91 -3.03 -2.24 6.63
CA VAL A 91 -1.65 -2.16 7.07
C VAL A 91 -1.15 -0.74 6.91
N HIS A 92 -0.48 -0.25 7.94
CA HIS A 92 0.17 1.05 7.97
C HIS A 92 1.65 0.84 8.30
N LEU A 93 2.52 1.04 7.31
CA LEU A 93 3.97 0.98 7.47
C LEU A 93 4.48 2.38 7.81
N HIS A 94 4.87 2.56 9.07
CA HIS A 94 5.32 3.82 9.64
C HIS A 94 6.70 4.21 9.13
N GLU A 95 7.07 5.48 9.32
CA GLU A 95 8.36 6.02 8.89
C GLU A 95 9.59 5.37 9.56
N ASN A 96 9.41 4.72 10.71
CA ASN A 96 10.46 3.96 11.38
C ASN A 96 10.53 2.48 10.92
N SER A 97 9.83 2.15 9.83
CA SER A 97 9.74 0.80 9.25
C SER A 97 9.10 -0.25 10.17
N ARG A 98 8.41 0.18 11.25
CA ARG A 98 7.45 -0.68 11.97
C ARG A 98 6.10 -0.63 11.27
N TYR A 99 5.30 -1.68 11.39
CA TYR A 99 3.93 -1.69 10.86
C TYR A 99 2.90 -1.86 11.98
N SER A 100 1.72 -1.29 11.74
CA SER A 100 0.50 -1.59 12.50
C SER A 100 -0.54 -2.20 11.57
N LEU A 101 -1.38 -3.08 12.10
CA LEU A 101 -2.42 -3.79 11.35
C LEU A 101 -3.74 -3.73 12.11
N ILE A 102 -4.83 -3.50 11.37
CA ILE A 102 -6.20 -3.67 11.87
C ILE A 102 -7.00 -4.53 10.90
N THR A 103 -7.77 -5.47 11.46
CA THR A 103 -8.58 -6.42 10.70
C THR A 103 -10.07 -6.11 10.85
N PHE A 104 -10.78 -6.15 9.73
CA PHE A 104 -12.24 -6.13 9.67
C PHE A 104 -12.79 -7.33 8.89
N ARG A 105 -14.06 -7.64 9.16
CA ARG A 105 -14.81 -8.74 8.54
C ARG A 105 -16.06 -8.19 7.86
N TRP A 106 -16.16 -8.39 6.55
CA TRP A 106 -17.25 -7.87 5.72
C TRP A 106 -18.62 -8.41 6.15
N ASP A 107 -18.69 -9.71 6.40
CA ASP A 107 -19.90 -10.46 6.78
C ASP A 107 -20.32 -10.26 8.25
N SER A 108 -19.50 -9.60 9.05
CA SER A 108 -19.73 -9.40 10.49
C SER A 108 -20.29 -8.00 10.82
N GLY A 109 -20.95 -7.34 9.85
CA GLY A 109 -21.52 -6.01 10.02
C GLY A 109 -20.50 -4.87 10.08
N GLN A 110 -19.23 -5.12 9.72
CA GLN A 110 -18.16 -4.12 9.76
C GLN A 110 -17.91 -3.43 8.41
N SER A 111 -18.75 -3.67 7.41
CA SER A 111 -18.63 -3.10 6.06
C SER A 111 -18.53 -1.56 6.07
N GLN A 112 -19.27 -0.87 6.94
CA GLN A 112 -19.18 0.58 7.07
C GLN A 112 -17.79 1.05 7.55
N ARG A 113 -17.14 0.29 8.45
CA ARG A 113 -15.78 0.59 8.92
C ARG A 113 -14.75 0.34 7.83
N ILE A 114 -14.93 -0.72 7.05
CA ILE A 114 -14.10 -1.02 5.87
C ILE A 114 -14.15 0.15 4.89
N TRP A 115 -15.36 0.60 4.53
CA TRP A 115 -15.55 1.76 3.65
C TRP A 115 -14.97 3.05 4.21
N ALA A 116 -15.19 3.33 5.49
CA ALA A 116 -14.65 4.52 6.13
C ALA A 116 -13.11 4.53 6.08
N LEU A 117 -12.47 3.40 6.33
CA LEU A 117 -11.01 3.31 6.34
C LEU A 117 -10.40 3.36 4.93
N LEU A 118 -11.08 2.78 3.93
CA LEU A 118 -10.72 2.96 2.52
C LEU A 118 -10.72 4.43 2.12
N ASN A 119 -11.81 5.15 2.42
CA ASN A 119 -11.92 6.58 2.12
C ASN A 119 -10.87 7.41 2.86
N TRP A 120 -10.63 7.09 4.14
CA TRP A 120 -9.60 7.76 4.92
C TRP A 120 -8.19 7.53 4.35
N MET A 121 -7.83 6.31 3.97
CA MET A 121 -6.53 6.01 3.35
C MET A 121 -6.34 6.77 2.02
N VAL A 122 -7.38 6.85 1.19
CA VAL A 122 -7.34 7.63 -0.06
C VAL A 122 -7.12 9.11 0.24
N ALA A 123 -7.85 9.68 1.20
CA ALA A 123 -7.67 11.07 1.61
C ALA A 123 -6.27 11.34 2.20
N CYS A 124 -5.75 10.46 3.05
CA CYS A 124 -4.39 10.59 3.58
C CYS A 124 -3.34 10.50 2.48
N ALA A 125 -3.53 9.62 1.50
CA ALA A 125 -2.61 9.51 0.38
C ALA A 125 -2.68 10.71 -0.58
N GLU A 126 -3.82 11.39 -0.68
CA GLU A 126 -3.96 12.66 -1.40
C GLU A 126 -3.12 13.78 -0.76
N VAL A 127 -3.15 13.90 0.57
CA VAL A 127 -2.32 14.86 1.32
C VAL A 127 -0.83 14.58 1.13
N GLN A 128 -0.44 13.30 1.00
CA GLN A 128 0.94 12.89 0.71
C GLN A 128 1.36 13.11 -0.75
N SER A 129 0.44 13.49 -1.63
CA SER A 129 0.77 13.73 -3.04
C SER A 129 1.58 15.02 -3.19
N PRO A 130 2.42 15.13 -4.24
CA PRO A 130 3.19 16.36 -4.52
C PRO A 130 2.32 17.63 -4.55
N ARG A 131 1.06 17.49 -4.95
CA ARG A 131 0.09 18.60 -5.00
C ARG A 131 -0.30 19.14 -3.62
N GLY A 132 -0.29 18.30 -2.58
CA GLY A 132 -0.60 18.70 -1.21
C GLY A 132 0.62 19.26 -0.46
N SER A 133 1.82 18.82 -0.83
CA SER A 133 3.08 19.30 -0.24
C SER A 133 3.57 20.64 -0.81
N ASP A 134 3.11 21.03 -1.99
CA ASP A 134 3.45 22.32 -2.63
C ASP A 134 2.57 23.49 -2.15
N SER A 135 1.63 23.23 -1.24
CA SER A 135 0.67 24.21 -0.70
C SER A 135 0.88 24.53 0.78
N SER A 136 2.07 24.28 1.34
CA SER A 136 2.43 24.59 2.73
C SER A 136 3.54 25.62 2.84
#